data_AF-A0A6C1Y2A1-F1
#
_entry.id   AF-A0A6C1Y2A1-F1
#
_cell.length_a   1.000
_cell.length_b   1.000
_cell.length_c   1.000
_cell.angle_alpha   90.00
_cell.angle_beta   90.00
_cell.angle_gamma   90.00
#
_symmetry.space_group_name_H-M   'P 1'
#
loop_
_entity.id
_entity.type
_entity.pdbx_description
1 polymer ?
#
loop_
_entity_poly.entity_id
_entity_poly.type
_entity_poly.pdbx_seq_one_letter_code
_entity_poly.pdbx_strand_id
1 'polypeptide(L)'
;MKKVALILMLMMGMQAHALNKSQFIGDWKCTDDFRYNDGSKERSVTFDTINADGTMSQLWEILTYENTGQLVSIEHFTIKNRWHVKGDRFYISDFNFVDYVAYDSQKIPYDTDYQEYFKDYWVNLYKDPYDAKVKFINKDHFVFPESGQNTTCVRLYKEAV
;
A
#
# COMPACT_ATOMS: atom_id res chain seq x y z
N MET A 1 -58.49 7.09 25.80
CA MET A 1 -57.06 6.78 26.03
C MET A 1 -56.52 6.09 24.78
N LYS A 2 -55.73 6.78 23.96
CA LYS A 2 -55.14 6.22 22.73
C LYS A 2 -53.84 5.52 23.09
N LYS A 3 -53.73 4.22 22.76
CA LYS A 3 -52.50 3.43 22.89
C LYS A 3 -51.54 3.89 21.78
N VAL A 4 -50.42 4.50 22.16
CA VAL A 4 -49.32 4.79 21.24
C VAL A 4 -48.51 3.49 21.10
N ALA A 5 -48.50 2.91 19.91
CA ALA A 5 -47.63 1.80 19.57
C ALA A 5 -46.21 2.35 19.37
N LEU A 6 -45.30 1.95 20.26
CA LEU A 6 -43.87 2.25 20.14
C LEU A 6 -43.28 1.27 19.11
N ILE A 7 -43.06 1.74 17.89
CA ILE A 7 -42.31 0.99 16.87
C ILE A 7 -40.82 1.11 17.24
N LEU A 8 -40.26 0.06 17.86
CA LEU A 8 -38.81 -0.11 17.93
C LEU A 8 -38.28 -0.44 16.53
N MET A 9 -37.80 0.56 15.81
CA MET A 9 -36.90 0.31 14.69
C MET A 9 -35.58 -0.20 15.26
N LEU A 10 -35.32 -1.51 15.11
CA LEU A 10 -33.99 -2.08 15.19
C LEU A 10 -33.14 -1.43 14.09
N MET A 11 -32.43 -0.36 14.44
CA MET A 11 -31.28 0.09 13.67
C MET A 11 -30.20 -0.99 13.80
N MET A 12 -30.29 -2.03 12.98
CA MET A 12 -29.13 -2.83 12.64
C MET A 12 -28.18 -1.90 11.89
N GLY A 13 -27.35 -1.17 12.64
CA GLY A 13 -26.20 -0.50 12.07
C GLY A 13 -25.43 -1.57 11.30
N MET A 14 -25.27 -1.35 9.99
CA MET A 14 -24.42 -2.20 9.15
C MET A 14 -23.06 -2.24 9.82
N GLN A 15 -22.76 -3.33 10.53
CA GLN A 15 -21.43 -3.54 11.08
C GLN A 15 -20.50 -3.63 9.88
N ALA A 16 -19.66 -2.60 9.71
CA ALA A 16 -18.50 -2.69 8.84
C ALA A 16 -17.79 -4.00 9.23
N HIS A 17 -17.77 -4.96 8.30
CA HIS A 17 -17.16 -6.25 8.58
C HIS A 17 -15.70 -6.00 8.92
N ALA A 18 -15.29 -6.37 10.12
CA ALA A 18 -13.90 -6.30 10.51
C ALA A 18 -13.07 -7.13 9.52
N LEU A 19 -11.93 -6.58 9.10
CA LEU A 19 -11.01 -7.27 8.21
C LEU A 19 -10.50 -8.54 8.88
N ASN A 20 -10.46 -9.64 8.13
CA ASN A 20 -9.85 -10.88 8.59
C ASN A 20 -8.41 -10.96 8.07
N LYS A 21 -7.45 -11.16 8.99
CA LYS A 21 -6.03 -11.36 8.66
C LYS A 21 -5.81 -12.37 7.54
N SER A 22 -6.56 -13.48 7.54
CA SER A 22 -6.37 -14.55 6.56
C SER A 22 -6.63 -14.12 5.12
N GLN A 23 -7.38 -13.04 4.90
CA GLN A 23 -7.67 -12.53 3.55
C GLN A 23 -6.42 -11.93 2.89
N PHE A 24 -5.47 -11.43 3.68
CA PHE A 24 -4.25 -10.77 3.21
C PHE A 24 -3.06 -11.71 3.05
N ILE A 25 -3.06 -12.87 3.72
CA ILE A 25 -1.91 -13.78 3.68
C ILE A 25 -1.68 -14.27 2.24
N GLY A 26 -0.41 -14.25 1.80
CA GLY A 26 0.03 -14.69 0.48
C GLY A 26 0.81 -13.62 -0.28
N ASP A 27 1.02 -13.88 -1.57
CA ASP A 27 1.78 -13.01 -2.46
C ASP A 27 0.88 -12.12 -3.31
N TRP A 28 1.21 -10.83 -3.35
CA TRP A 28 0.44 -9.79 -4.00
C TRP A 28 1.32 -8.94 -4.90
N LYS A 29 0.73 -8.48 -6.00
CA LYS A 29 1.25 -7.36 -6.75
C LYS A 29 0.37 -6.16 -6.47
N CYS A 30 0.93 -5.10 -5.91
CA CYS A 30 0.26 -3.83 -5.76
C CYS A 30 0.78 -2.84 -6.79
N THR A 31 -0.09 -1.94 -7.25
CA THR A 31 0.29 -0.86 -8.16
C THR A 31 -0.32 0.44 -7.70
N ASP A 32 0.50 1.50 -7.67
CA ASP A 32 0.07 2.86 -7.42
C ASP A 32 0.29 3.74 -8.64
N ASP A 33 -0.65 4.66 -8.87
CA ASP A 33 -0.45 5.82 -9.73
C ASP A 33 -0.79 7.04 -8.87
N PHE A 34 0.23 7.86 -8.63
CA PHE A 34 0.14 9.06 -7.81
C PHE A 34 0.45 10.30 -8.65
N ARG A 35 -0.30 11.37 -8.40
CA ARG A 35 -0.11 12.64 -9.09
C ARG A 35 0.04 13.77 -8.10
N TYR A 36 1.17 14.46 -8.20
CA TYR A 36 1.45 15.64 -7.39
C TYR A 36 0.74 16.88 -7.95
N ASN A 37 0.57 17.89 -7.09
CA ASN A 37 -0.10 19.14 -7.45
C ASN A 37 0.65 19.96 -8.52
N ASP A 38 1.96 19.77 -8.65
CA ASP A 38 2.80 20.41 -9.67
C ASP A 38 2.69 19.73 -11.06
N GLY A 39 1.89 18.67 -11.15
CA GLY A 39 1.63 17.89 -12.36
C GLY A 39 2.58 16.71 -12.57
N SER A 40 3.64 16.59 -11.77
CA SER A 40 4.50 15.40 -11.75
C SER A 40 3.72 14.17 -11.27
N LYS A 41 4.24 12.98 -11.60
CA LYS A 41 3.58 11.72 -11.26
C LYS A 41 4.58 10.65 -10.85
N GLU A 42 4.12 9.76 -10.00
CA GLU A 42 4.83 8.54 -9.63
C GLU A 42 3.98 7.33 -9.99
N ARG A 43 4.66 6.29 -10.45
CA ARG A 43 4.07 4.97 -10.60
C ARG A 43 4.88 3.98 -9.80
N SER A 44 4.22 3.27 -8.90
CA SER A 44 4.85 2.20 -8.15
C SER A 44 4.31 0.85 -8.62
N VAL A 45 5.16 -0.16 -8.55
CA VAL A 45 4.75 -1.56 -8.48
C VAL A 45 5.44 -2.15 -7.26
N THR A 46 4.66 -2.80 -6.40
CA THR A 46 5.21 -3.57 -5.29
C THR A 46 4.85 -5.05 -5.44
N PHE A 47 5.78 -5.91 -5.07
CA PHE A 47 5.53 -7.33 -4.87
C PHE A 47 5.62 -7.63 -3.38
N ASP A 48 4.48 -7.91 -2.78
CA ASP A 48 4.33 -8.04 -1.34
C ASP A 48 4.11 -9.52 -0.98
N THR A 49 4.92 -10.05 -0.08
CA THR A 49 4.68 -11.34 0.57
C THR A 49 4.22 -11.07 1.99
N ILE A 50 2.96 -11.39 2.29
CA ILE A 50 2.31 -11.14 3.57
C ILE A 50 2.17 -12.46 4.34
N ASN A 51 2.86 -12.60 5.48
CA ASN A 51 2.92 -13.85 6.24
C ASN A 51 1.98 -13.86 7.45
N ALA A 52 1.51 -15.05 7.82
CA ALA A 52 0.59 -15.26 8.96
C ALA A 52 1.16 -14.79 10.32
N ASP A 53 2.48 -14.79 10.47
CA ASP A 53 3.20 -14.41 11.69
C ASP A 53 3.30 -12.88 11.90
N GLY A 54 2.71 -12.10 10.98
CA GLY A 54 2.74 -10.65 10.99
C GLY A 54 3.99 -10.04 10.36
N THR A 55 4.87 -10.82 9.72
CA THR A 55 5.95 -10.28 8.87
C THR A 55 5.45 -10.04 7.45
N MET A 56 6.03 -9.05 6.80
CA MET A 56 5.82 -8.78 5.39
C MET A 56 7.16 -8.38 4.73
N SER A 57 7.33 -8.78 3.49
CA SER A 57 8.45 -8.38 2.63
C SER A 57 7.88 -7.74 1.39
N GLN A 58 8.48 -6.64 0.95
CA GLN A 58 8.03 -5.91 -0.23
C GLN A 58 9.23 -5.60 -1.11
N LEU A 59 9.08 -5.86 -2.41
CA LEU A 59 10.00 -5.39 -3.45
C LEU A 59 9.32 -4.27 -4.22
N TRP A 60 9.93 -3.10 -4.27
CA TRP A 60 9.38 -1.90 -4.89
C TRP A 60 10.13 -1.55 -6.17
N GLU A 61 9.37 -1.15 -7.19
CA GLU A 61 9.84 -0.34 -8.31
C GLU A 61 9.02 0.94 -8.37
N ILE A 62 9.70 2.08 -8.41
CA ILE A 62 9.08 3.39 -8.52
C ILE A 62 9.63 4.12 -9.73
N LEU A 63 8.72 4.66 -10.54
CA LEU A 63 9.01 5.47 -11.71
C LEU A 63 8.48 6.88 -11.48
N THR A 64 9.38 7.85 -11.41
CA THR A 64 9.02 9.26 -11.20
C THR A 64 9.13 10.02 -12.51
N TYR A 65 8.09 10.78 -12.82
CA TYR A 65 8.00 11.58 -14.03
C TYR A 65 7.74 13.04 -13.69
N GLU A 66 8.39 13.94 -14.42
CA GLU A 66 8.06 15.37 -14.39
C GLU A 66 6.67 15.64 -14.97
N ASN A 67 6.18 16.87 -14.77
CA ASN A 67 4.88 17.31 -15.29
C ASN A 67 4.78 17.30 -16.83
N THR A 68 5.92 17.31 -17.53
CA THR A 68 6.06 17.13 -18.97
C THR A 68 5.81 15.68 -19.42
N GLY A 69 5.76 14.74 -18.47
CA GLY A 69 5.65 13.30 -18.71
C GLY A 69 6.99 12.61 -18.96
N GLN A 70 8.11 13.34 -18.89
CA GLN A 70 9.45 12.78 -18.97
C GLN A 70 9.78 11.96 -17.72
N LEU A 71 10.30 10.74 -17.89
CA LEU A 71 10.84 9.93 -16.79
C LEU A 71 12.12 10.59 -16.27
N VAL A 72 12.27 10.71 -14.95
CA VAL A 72 13.43 11.35 -14.32
C VAL A 72 14.16 10.44 -13.34
N SER A 73 13.47 9.53 -12.67
CA SER A 73 14.11 8.54 -11.80
C SER A 73 13.42 7.19 -11.84
N ILE A 74 14.21 6.17 -11.55
CA ILE A 74 13.79 4.79 -11.32
C ILE A 74 14.38 4.39 -9.98
N GLU A 75 13.56 3.92 -9.04
CA GLU A 75 14.02 3.46 -7.73
C GLU A 75 13.63 2.00 -7.52
N HIS A 76 14.57 1.21 -7.03
CA HIS A 76 14.37 -0.18 -6.63
C HIS A 76 14.80 -0.36 -5.19
N PHE A 77 13.93 -0.93 -4.36
CA PHE A 77 14.29 -1.27 -3.00
C PHE A 77 13.43 -2.38 -2.41
N THR A 78 14.02 -3.08 -1.45
CA THR A 78 13.40 -4.15 -0.68
C THR A 78 13.23 -3.69 0.75
N ILE A 79 12.01 -3.85 1.28
CA ILE A 79 11.69 -3.56 2.67
C ILE A 79 11.22 -4.85 3.34
N LYS A 80 11.68 -5.06 4.57
CA LYS A 80 11.05 -5.98 5.52
C LYS A 80 10.34 -5.17 6.58
N ASN A 81 9.10 -5.54 6.89
CA ASN A 81 8.27 -4.84 7.85
C ASN A 81 7.31 -5.79 8.57
N ARG A 82 6.51 -5.22 9.46
CA ARG A 82 5.46 -5.90 10.21
C ARG A 82 4.10 -5.40 9.73
N TRP A 83 3.10 -6.27 9.80
CA TRP A 83 1.74 -5.92 9.43
C TRP A 83 0.71 -6.45 10.43
N HIS A 84 -0.44 -5.78 10.49
CA HIS A 84 -1.63 -6.28 11.19
C HIS A 84 -2.90 -5.60 10.67
N VAL A 85 -4.06 -6.09 11.12
CA VAL A 85 -5.35 -5.43 10.89
C VAL A 85 -6.04 -5.15 12.21
N LYS A 86 -6.75 -4.04 12.30
CA LYS A 86 -7.57 -3.66 13.46
C LYS A 86 -8.79 -2.91 12.96
N GLY A 87 -9.97 -3.51 13.16
CA GLY A 87 -11.22 -2.99 12.60
C GLY A 87 -11.22 -3.10 11.08
N ASP A 88 -11.38 -1.97 10.40
CA ASP A 88 -11.39 -1.83 8.94
C ASP A 88 -10.05 -1.33 8.35
N ARG A 89 -8.99 -1.31 9.18
CA ARG A 89 -7.68 -0.75 8.80
C ARG A 89 -6.59 -1.82 8.74
N PHE A 90 -5.74 -1.69 7.73
CA PHE A 90 -4.49 -2.42 7.54
C PHE A 90 -3.33 -1.52 7.95
N TYR A 91 -2.43 -2.06 8.76
CA TYR A 91 -1.31 -1.33 9.35
C TYR A 91 0.00 -1.96 8.91
N ILE A 92 0.98 -1.12 8.57
CA ILE A 92 2.36 -1.49 8.28
C ILE A 92 3.28 -0.71 9.22
N SER A 93 4.23 -1.39 9.84
CA SER A 93 5.18 -0.79 10.79
C SER A 93 6.56 -1.43 10.66
N ASP A 94 7.56 -0.86 11.33
CA ASP A 94 8.93 -1.40 11.37
C ASP A 94 9.57 -1.51 9.98
N PHE A 95 9.45 -0.46 9.17
CA PHE A 95 10.03 -0.39 7.83
C PHE A 95 11.56 -0.48 7.89
N ASN A 96 12.11 -1.60 7.43
CA ASN A 96 13.54 -1.84 7.38
C ASN A 96 14.03 -2.09 5.95
N PHE A 97 14.83 -1.16 5.42
CA PHE A 97 15.44 -1.27 4.10
C PHE A 97 16.52 -2.36 4.10
N VAL A 98 16.40 -3.30 3.18
CA VAL A 98 17.39 -4.37 2.95
C VAL A 98 18.37 -3.96 1.87
N ASP A 99 17.85 -3.41 0.77
CA ASP A 99 18.61 -2.84 -0.33
C ASP A 99 17.91 -1.58 -0.84
N TYR A 100 18.67 -0.75 -1.55
CA TYR A 100 18.16 0.45 -2.21
C TYR A 100 19.11 0.78 -3.36
N VAL A 101 18.55 1.09 -4.53
CA VAL A 101 19.28 1.65 -5.66
C VAL A 101 18.36 2.58 -6.44
N ALA A 102 18.89 3.74 -6.82
CA ALA A 102 18.22 4.69 -7.68
C ALA A 102 19.01 4.91 -8.97
N TYR A 103 18.28 5.09 -10.08
CA TYR A 103 18.82 5.34 -11.39
C TYR A 103 18.21 6.59 -12.00
N ASP A 104 18.96 7.20 -12.91
CA ASP A 104 18.41 8.20 -13.81
C ASP A 104 17.49 7.57 -14.88
N SER A 105 16.92 8.44 -15.72
CA SER A 105 16.05 8.04 -16.84
C SER A 105 16.72 7.10 -17.86
N GLN A 106 18.06 7.03 -17.90
CA GLN A 106 18.84 6.16 -18.78
C GLN A 106 19.28 4.86 -18.10
N LYS A 107 18.80 4.60 -16.86
CA LYS A 107 19.18 3.45 -16.03
C LYS A 107 20.65 3.47 -15.59
N ILE A 108 21.25 4.65 -15.50
CA ILE A 108 22.58 4.83 -14.92
C ILE A 108 22.38 5.04 -13.41
N PRO A 109 23.02 4.24 -12.53
CA PRO A 109 22.91 4.44 -11.09
C PRO A 109 23.36 5.84 -10.70
N TYR A 110 22.61 6.50 -9.83
CA TYR A 110 23.05 7.76 -9.22
C TYR A 110 24.29 7.54 -8.33
N ASP A 111 25.03 8.60 -8.05
CA ASP A 111 26.10 8.55 -7.05
C ASP A 111 25.56 8.28 -5.63
N THR A 112 26.47 8.01 -4.70
CA THR A 112 26.11 7.61 -3.34
C THR A 112 25.33 8.70 -2.61
N ASP A 113 25.69 9.98 -2.79
CA ASP A 113 25.04 11.10 -2.12
C ASP A 113 23.57 11.23 -2.56
N TYR A 114 23.31 11.10 -3.86
CA TYR A 114 21.93 11.10 -4.39
C TYR A 114 21.13 9.88 -3.94
N GLN A 115 21.75 8.70 -3.91
CA GLN A 115 21.07 7.49 -3.42
C GLN A 115 20.71 7.60 -1.93
N GLU A 116 21.60 8.15 -1.09
CA GLU A 116 21.32 8.41 0.32
C GLU A 116 20.18 9.42 0.50
N TYR A 117 20.16 10.49 -0.30
CA TYR A 117 19.06 11.46 -0.27
C TYR A 117 17.68 10.83 -0.50
N PHE A 118 17.54 10.00 -1.55
CA PHE A 118 16.25 9.34 -1.81
C PHE A 118 15.92 8.29 -0.73
N LYS A 119 16.91 7.54 -0.26
CA LYS A 119 16.70 6.58 0.84
C LYS A 119 16.20 7.28 2.10
N ASP A 120 16.80 8.41 2.48
CA ASP A 120 16.40 9.20 3.64
C ASP A 120 14.99 9.77 3.48
N TYR A 121 14.58 10.15 2.26
CA TYR A 121 13.20 10.54 1.98
C TYR A 121 12.23 9.41 2.38
N TRP A 122 12.48 8.17 1.95
CA TRP A 122 11.60 7.04 2.28
C TRP A 122 11.64 6.65 3.76
N VAL A 123 12.82 6.66 4.38
CA VAL A 123 12.96 6.42 5.82
C VAL A 123 12.15 7.45 6.61
N ASN A 124 12.20 8.72 6.22
CA ASN A 124 11.42 9.78 6.87
C ASN A 124 9.92 9.66 6.61
N LEU A 125 9.51 9.25 5.41
CA LEU A 125 8.10 9.06 5.06
C LEU A 125 7.46 7.91 5.85
N TYR A 126 8.21 6.83 6.06
CA TYR A 126 7.74 5.61 6.74
C TYR A 126 8.25 5.46 8.19
N LYS A 127 8.67 6.56 8.81
CA LYS A 127 9.11 6.58 10.22
C LYS A 127 7.97 6.24 11.19
N ASP A 128 6.75 6.62 10.83
CA ASP A 128 5.54 6.36 11.58
C ASP A 128 4.78 5.19 10.93
N PRO A 129 4.02 4.39 11.71
CA PRO A 129 3.22 3.32 11.15
C PRO A 129 2.26 3.85 10.09
N TYR A 130 2.28 3.22 8.91
CA TYR A 130 1.31 3.47 7.86
C TYR A 130 0.01 2.74 8.19
N ASP A 131 -1.12 3.43 8.11
CA ASP A 131 -2.43 2.81 8.30
C ASP A 131 -3.46 3.31 7.30
N ALA A 132 -4.17 2.37 6.66
CA ALA A 132 -5.15 2.70 5.64
C ALA A 132 -6.36 1.78 5.73
N LYS A 133 -7.54 2.31 5.39
CA LYS A 133 -8.70 1.45 5.14
C LYS A 133 -8.44 0.58 3.93
N VAL A 134 -9.00 -0.62 3.97
CA VAL A 134 -8.95 -1.56 2.84
C VAL A 134 -10.36 -1.94 2.44
N LYS A 135 -10.58 -2.04 1.13
CA LYS A 135 -11.78 -2.63 0.55
C LYS A 135 -11.42 -3.80 -0.34
N PHE A 136 -11.88 -4.99 0.03
CA PHE A 136 -11.81 -6.15 -0.87
C PHE A 136 -12.88 -6.02 -1.96
N ILE A 137 -12.47 -6.18 -3.21
CA ILE A 137 -13.36 -6.33 -4.37
C ILE A 137 -13.73 -7.81 -4.52
N ASN A 138 -12.77 -8.71 -4.29
CA ASN A 138 -12.95 -10.15 -4.16
C ASN A 138 -11.76 -10.74 -3.36
N LYS A 139 -11.70 -12.07 -3.18
CA LYS A 139 -10.65 -12.73 -2.37
C LYS A 139 -9.20 -12.56 -2.90
N ASP A 140 -9.07 -12.16 -4.16
CA ASP A 140 -7.80 -12.03 -4.88
C ASP A 140 -7.54 -10.57 -5.32
N HIS A 141 -8.36 -9.61 -4.87
CA HIS A 141 -8.24 -8.20 -5.24
C HIS A 141 -8.75 -7.28 -4.13
N PHE A 142 -7.89 -6.41 -3.63
CA PHE A 142 -8.27 -5.33 -2.72
C PHE A 142 -7.66 -3.99 -3.13
N VAL A 143 -8.23 -2.91 -2.60
CA VAL A 143 -7.81 -1.53 -2.86
C VAL A 143 -7.69 -0.75 -1.56
N PHE A 144 -6.85 0.29 -1.55
CA PHE A 144 -6.74 1.26 -0.46
C PHE A 144 -7.43 2.58 -0.86
N PRO A 145 -8.71 2.79 -0.50
CA PRO A 145 -9.48 3.96 -0.97
C PRO A 145 -9.06 5.29 -0.33
N GLU A 146 -8.31 5.28 0.77
CA GLU A 146 -7.97 6.49 1.54
C GLU A 146 -6.54 6.99 1.33
N SER A 147 -5.71 6.28 0.54
CA SER A 147 -4.29 6.64 0.40
C SER A 147 -4.04 7.89 -0.45
N GLY A 148 -5.07 8.48 -1.08
CA GLY A 148 -4.90 9.50 -2.12
C GLY A 148 -4.20 8.97 -3.38
N GLN A 149 -3.83 7.69 -3.36
CA GLN A 149 -3.18 6.90 -4.39
C GLN A 149 -4.19 5.84 -4.81
N ASN A 150 -4.31 5.54 -6.11
CA ASN A 150 -5.22 4.47 -6.55
C ASN A 150 -4.55 3.10 -6.38
N THR A 151 -4.17 2.76 -5.14
CA THR A 151 -3.50 1.50 -4.83
C THR A 151 -4.44 0.33 -5.05
N THR A 152 -4.08 -0.54 -5.98
CA THR A 152 -4.76 -1.81 -6.24
C THR A 152 -3.80 -2.96 -6.06
N CYS A 153 -4.22 -3.97 -5.31
CA CYS A 153 -3.44 -5.17 -5.03
C CYS A 153 -4.17 -6.39 -5.57
N VAL A 154 -3.46 -7.20 -6.36
CA VAL A 154 -3.95 -8.43 -6.96
C VAL A 154 -3.07 -9.60 -6.55
N ARG A 155 -3.69 -10.72 -6.16
CA ARG A 155 -2.96 -11.92 -5.75
C ARG A 155 -2.20 -12.50 -6.94
N LEU A 156 -0.91 -12.83 -6.73
CA LEU A 156 -0.04 -13.36 -7.79
C LEU A 156 -0.37 -14.80 -8.18
N TYR A 157 -0.61 -15.64 -7.17
CA TYR A 157 -0.97 -17.04 -7.37
C TYR A 157 -2.42 -17.24 -6.95
N LYS A 158 -3.29 -17.54 -7.91
CA LYS A 158 -4.64 -17.99 -7.62
C LYS A 158 -4.52 -19.42 -7.12
N GLU A 159 -5.09 -19.71 -5.94
CA GLU A 159 -5.26 -21.10 -5.50
C GLU A 159 -5.91 -21.89 -6.64
N ALA A 160 -5.26 -22.98 -7.06
CA ALA A 160 -5.84 -23.90 -8.02
C ALA A 160 -7.16 -24.43 -7.41
N VAL A 161 -8.25 -24.24 -8.14
CA VAL A 161 -9.59 -24.77 -7.80
C VAL A 161 -9.57 -26.29 -7.87
#